data_AF-A0A974UPW9-F1
#
_entry.id   AF-A0A974UPW9-F1
#
_cell.length_a   1.000
_cell.length_b   1.000
_cell.length_c   1.000
_cell.angle_alpha   90.00
_cell.angle_beta   90.00
_cell.angle_gamma   90.00
#
_symmetry.space_group_name_H-M   'P 1'
#
loop_
_entity.id
_entity.type
_entity.pdbx_description
1 polymer ?
#
loop_
_entity_poly.entity_id
_entity_poly.type
_entity_poly.pdbx_seq_one_letter_code
_entity_poly.pdbx_strand_id
1 'polypeptide(L)'
;MGIRMWRGLAPVLVVALGAGVGLAFAVATVVRPDPLPVDRTPVPLAAHQPCRDVQVYFDTDEEMTRAAASFHDDADARLVFVETKHDSYLSLRDGFKDHPEMLNGLGGEESSPAVVTVLPLPATDLAAYTARLKARFPRAQDVYSMDVNAFNKMFGKPRDGRTCPRAGEF
;
A
#
# COMPACT_ATOMS: atom_id res chain seq x y z
N MET A 1 45.19 41.57 27.51
CA MET A 1 46.24 41.22 28.50
C MET A 1 45.62 40.33 29.57
N GLY A 2 46.19 39.24 30.05
CA GLY A 2 47.51 38.69 29.83
C GLY A 2 47.51 37.18 30.12
N ILE A 3 48.31 36.49 29.33
CA ILE A 3 48.66 35.08 29.43
C ILE A 3 49.54 34.96 30.68
N ARG A 4 49.12 34.17 31.69
CA ARG A 4 50.01 33.78 32.80
C ARG A 4 50.32 32.30 32.71
N MET A 5 51.36 32.06 31.93
CA MET A 5 52.16 30.85 31.84
C MET A 5 52.76 30.56 33.23
N TRP A 6 52.51 29.40 33.81
CA TRP A 6 53.35 28.88 34.89
C TRP A 6 53.71 27.42 34.61
N ARG A 7 55.01 27.24 34.35
CA ARG A 7 55.70 25.97 34.26
C ARG A 7 55.88 25.43 35.68
N GLY A 8 55.56 24.16 35.90
CA GLY A 8 55.85 23.50 37.17
C GLY A 8 55.48 22.03 37.18
N LEU A 9 56.44 21.20 36.77
CA LEU A 9 56.72 19.86 37.32
C LEU A 9 55.62 18.79 37.22
N ALA A 10 55.79 17.91 36.24
CA ALA A 10 55.28 16.55 36.32
C ALA A 10 56.09 15.74 37.35
N PRO A 11 55.41 14.94 38.19
CA PRO A 11 55.88 13.60 38.49
C PRO A 11 54.94 12.59 37.81
N VAL A 12 55.58 11.78 36.97
CA VAL A 12 55.08 10.50 36.47
C VAL A 12 54.55 9.68 37.64
N LEU A 13 53.24 9.42 37.67
CA LEU A 13 52.65 8.39 38.52
C LEU A 13 52.07 7.31 37.60
N VAL A 14 52.82 6.22 37.52
CA VAL A 14 52.50 5.02 36.74
C VAL A 14 51.83 4.01 37.68
N VAL A 15 50.76 3.40 37.15
CA VAL A 15 49.99 2.24 37.63
C VAL A 15 48.93 2.46 38.71
N ALA A 16 47.67 2.45 38.26
CA ALA A 16 46.67 1.55 38.82
C ALA A 16 45.70 1.13 37.68
N LEU A 17 45.89 -0.09 37.17
CA LEU A 17 44.89 -0.82 36.38
C LEU A 17 43.65 -1.00 37.25
N GLY A 18 42.50 -0.46 36.85
CA GLY A 18 41.24 -0.73 37.54
C GLY A 18 40.07 0.10 37.04
N ALA A 19 39.01 -0.60 36.62
CA ALA A 19 37.69 -0.12 36.23
C ALA A 19 37.55 0.46 34.82
N GLY A 20 37.08 -0.41 33.92
CA GLY A 20 36.66 -0.06 32.59
C GLY A 20 35.48 0.91 32.61
N VAL A 21 35.60 1.98 31.83
CA VAL A 21 34.46 2.76 31.37
C VAL A 21 34.25 2.32 29.92
N GLY A 22 33.53 1.23 29.75
CA GLY A 22 32.95 0.89 28.47
C GLY A 22 32.00 2.01 28.10
N LEU A 23 32.37 2.83 27.10
CA LEU A 23 31.43 3.65 26.35
C LEU A 23 30.48 2.68 25.64
N ALA A 24 29.46 2.23 26.36
CA ALA A 24 28.34 1.51 25.78
C ALA A 24 27.55 2.54 24.95
N PHE A 25 27.91 2.66 23.68
CA PHE A 25 27.00 3.19 22.69
C PHE A 25 25.79 2.25 22.69
N ALA A 26 24.71 2.68 23.34
CA ALA A 26 23.42 2.04 23.19
C ALA A 26 22.98 2.24 21.73
N VAL A 27 23.40 1.31 20.87
CA VAL A 27 22.80 1.16 19.54
C VAL A 27 21.38 0.69 19.83
N ALA A 28 20.43 1.63 19.88
CA ALA A 28 19.03 1.30 19.85
C ALA A 28 18.82 0.46 18.59
N THR A 29 18.65 -0.84 18.77
CA THR A 29 18.27 -1.74 17.70
C THR A 29 16.90 -1.29 17.24
N VAL A 30 16.86 -0.53 16.15
CA VAL A 30 15.61 -0.21 15.47
C VAL A 30 15.05 -1.54 15.01
N VAL A 31 14.11 -2.08 15.79
CA VAL A 31 13.31 -3.24 15.40
C VAL A 31 12.54 -2.79 14.18
N ARG A 32 13.04 -3.15 12.99
CA ARG A 32 12.31 -2.92 11.75
C ARG A 32 11.11 -3.88 11.81
N PRO A 33 9.87 -3.38 11.71
CA PRO A 33 8.74 -4.26 11.56
C PRO A 33 8.96 -5.14 10.34
N ASP A 34 8.55 -6.40 10.43
CA ASP A 34 8.70 -7.34 9.32
C ASP A 34 8.07 -6.76 8.04
N PRO A 35 8.73 -6.93 6.88
CA PRO A 35 8.17 -6.50 5.62
C PRO A 35 6.82 -7.20 5.41
N LEU A 36 5.83 -6.44 4.95
CA LEU A 36 4.53 -7.02 4.58
C LEU A 36 4.75 -8.11 3.50
N PRO A 37 3.96 -9.19 3.53
CA PRO A 37 4.05 -10.22 2.51
C PRO A 37 3.77 -9.60 1.14
N VAL A 38 4.59 -10.01 0.17
CA VAL A 38 4.41 -9.71 -1.25
C VAL A 38 4.00 -11.02 -1.91
N ASP A 39 2.80 -11.03 -2.49
CA ASP A 39 2.30 -12.13 -3.29
C ASP A 39 1.52 -11.54 -4.47
N ARG A 40 2.10 -11.64 -5.66
CA ARG A 40 1.53 -11.06 -6.88
C ARG A 40 0.81 -12.12 -7.71
N THR A 41 0.61 -13.30 -7.15
CA THR A 41 -0.25 -14.31 -7.74
C THR A 41 -1.67 -13.75 -7.74
N PRO A 42 -2.33 -13.59 -8.90
CA PRO A 42 -3.69 -13.06 -8.93
C PRO A 42 -4.64 -13.98 -8.16
N VAL A 43 -5.42 -13.40 -7.24
CA VAL A 43 -6.47 -14.10 -6.48
C VAL A 43 -7.80 -13.37 -6.59
N PRO A 44 -8.95 -14.04 -6.44
CA PRO A 44 -10.25 -13.36 -6.48
C PRO A 44 -10.37 -12.27 -5.42
N LEU A 45 -10.98 -11.12 -5.72
CA LEU A 45 -11.20 -10.07 -4.71
C LEU A 45 -12.17 -10.53 -3.62
N ALA A 46 -13.29 -11.18 -3.97
CA ALA A 46 -14.22 -11.83 -3.05
C ALA A 46 -14.47 -11.04 -1.73
N ALA A 47 -13.98 -11.54 -0.60
CA ALA A 47 -14.17 -10.93 0.72
C ALA A 47 -13.11 -9.87 1.10
N HIS A 48 -12.09 -9.69 0.27
CA HIS A 48 -10.99 -8.76 0.50
C HIS A 48 -11.45 -7.33 0.32
N GLN A 49 -11.11 -6.44 1.27
CA GLN A 49 -11.43 -5.02 1.17
C GLN A 49 -10.16 -4.16 1.24
N PRO A 50 -9.57 -3.84 0.08
CA PRO A 50 -8.40 -3.00 0.01
C PRO A 50 -8.69 -1.59 0.54
N CYS A 51 -7.73 -1.07 1.30
CA CYS A 51 -7.77 0.29 1.84
C CYS A 51 -7.05 1.30 0.97
N ARG A 52 -6.13 0.81 0.15
CA ARG A 52 -5.31 1.61 -0.75
C ARG A 52 -4.97 0.76 -1.96
N ASP A 53 -5.54 1.10 -3.09
CA ASP A 53 -5.42 0.30 -4.31
C ASP A 53 -5.41 1.17 -5.57
N VAL A 54 -5.01 0.54 -6.66
CA VAL A 54 -5.28 1.00 -8.02
C VAL A 54 -6.08 -0.07 -8.74
N GLN A 55 -7.25 0.32 -9.25
CA GLN A 55 -8.15 -0.52 -10.03
C GLN A 55 -7.98 -0.22 -11.51
N VAL A 56 -7.82 -1.27 -12.31
CA VAL A 56 -7.74 -1.22 -13.77
C VAL A 56 -8.94 -1.97 -14.34
N TYR A 57 -9.77 -1.28 -15.10
CA TYR A 57 -11.04 -1.81 -15.62
C TYR A 57 -10.88 -2.25 -17.07
N PHE A 58 -11.39 -3.43 -17.39
CA PHE A 58 -11.29 -4.07 -18.69
C PHE A 58 -12.66 -4.46 -19.23
N ASP A 59 -12.76 -4.56 -20.55
CA ASP A 59 -14.00 -4.92 -21.22
C ASP A 59 -14.31 -6.41 -21.13
N THR A 60 -13.27 -7.25 -21.14
CA THR A 60 -13.38 -8.71 -21.09
C THR A 60 -12.53 -9.35 -19.99
N ASP A 61 -12.95 -10.53 -19.55
CA ASP A 61 -12.22 -11.33 -18.57
C ASP A 61 -10.87 -11.81 -19.11
N GLU A 62 -10.72 -12.03 -20.43
CA GLU A 62 -9.43 -12.41 -21.01
C GLU A 62 -8.43 -11.25 -21.04
N GLU A 63 -8.89 -10.01 -21.24
CA GLU A 63 -8.04 -8.82 -21.11
C GLU A 63 -7.57 -8.64 -19.67
N MET A 64 -8.50 -8.74 -18.71
CA MET A 64 -8.22 -8.70 -17.28
C MET A 64 -7.21 -9.78 -16.88
N THR A 65 -7.41 -11.03 -17.28
CA THR A 65 -6.52 -12.16 -16.93
C THR A 65 -5.10 -11.95 -17.45
N ARG A 66 -4.96 -11.48 -18.69
CA ARG A 66 -3.65 -11.17 -19.28
C ARG A 66 -2.98 -10.00 -18.56
N ALA A 67 -3.73 -8.97 -18.21
CA ALA A 67 -3.21 -7.84 -17.45
C ALA A 67 -2.76 -8.26 -16.05
N ALA A 68 -3.57 -9.05 -15.35
CA ALA A 68 -3.28 -9.58 -14.01
C ALA A 68 -1.96 -10.36 -13.98
N ALA A 69 -1.74 -11.26 -14.94
CA ALA A 69 -0.50 -12.03 -15.05
C ALA A 69 0.74 -11.13 -15.21
N SER A 70 0.61 -9.97 -15.84
CA SER A 70 1.73 -9.06 -16.06
C SER A 70 2.21 -8.34 -14.78
N PHE A 71 1.43 -8.38 -13.69
CA PHE A 71 1.83 -7.77 -12.42
C PHE A 71 2.84 -8.60 -11.63
N HIS A 72 3.14 -9.84 -12.04
CA HIS A 72 4.16 -10.68 -11.38
C HIS A 72 5.51 -9.96 -11.21
N ASP A 73 5.92 -9.22 -12.25
CA ASP A 73 7.18 -8.48 -12.29
C ASP A 73 7.06 -7.01 -11.88
N ASP A 74 5.88 -6.56 -11.43
CA ASP A 74 5.66 -5.17 -11.02
C ASP A 74 6.27 -4.93 -9.63
N ALA A 75 7.36 -4.16 -9.59
CA ALA A 75 8.08 -3.86 -8.36
C ALA A 75 7.26 -3.06 -7.33
N ASP A 76 6.25 -2.31 -7.78
CA ASP A 76 5.38 -1.52 -6.91
C ASP A 76 4.17 -2.32 -6.42
N ALA A 77 3.78 -3.40 -7.10
CA ALA A 77 2.67 -4.25 -6.68
C ALA A 77 3.06 -5.12 -5.48
N ARG A 78 2.18 -5.17 -4.48
CA ARG A 78 2.29 -6.06 -3.32
C ARG A 78 1.33 -7.23 -3.42
N LEU A 79 0.05 -6.96 -3.67
CA LEU A 79 -1.01 -7.95 -3.89
C LEU A 79 -1.78 -7.61 -5.16
N VAL A 80 -2.29 -8.64 -5.82
CA VAL A 80 -3.06 -8.52 -7.06
C VAL A 80 -4.36 -9.30 -6.90
N PHE A 81 -5.47 -8.59 -7.00
CA PHE A 81 -6.81 -9.16 -6.97
C PHE A 81 -7.46 -9.05 -8.33
N VAL A 82 -8.35 -9.98 -8.63
CA VAL A 82 -9.15 -10.00 -9.86
C VAL A 82 -10.63 -10.14 -9.55
N GLU A 83 -11.44 -9.48 -10.36
CA GLU A 83 -12.88 -9.68 -10.41
C GLU A 83 -13.28 -9.85 -11.87
N THR A 84 -13.96 -10.95 -12.18
CA THR A 84 -14.57 -11.13 -13.52
C THR A 84 -15.71 -10.13 -13.71
N LYS A 85 -16.25 -9.99 -14.94
CA LYS A 85 -17.48 -9.22 -15.17
C LYS A 85 -18.62 -9.73 -14.29
N HIS A 86 -18.73 -11.06 -14.14
CA HIS A 86 -19.72 -11.70 -13.29
C HIS A 86 -19.54 -11.31 -11.83
N ASP A 87 -18.33 -11.45 -11.29
CA ASP A 87 -18.05 -11.12 -9.89
C ASP A 87 -18.28 -9.63 -9.62
N SER A 88 -17.85 -8.76 -10.55
CA SER A 88 -18.05 -7.30 -10.46
C SER A 88 -19.54 -6.93 -10.44
N TYR A 89 -20.35 -7.61 -11.26
CA TYR A 89 -21.81 -7.44 -11.24
C TYR A 89 -22.42 -7.87 -9.89
N LEU A 90 -21.96 -8.98 -9.31
CA LEU A 90 -22.41 -9.43 -7.99
C LEU A 90 -21.98 -8.47 -6.88
N SER A 91 -20.73 -8.02 -6.89
CA SER A 91 -20.18 -7.02 -5.95
C SER A 91 -20.99 -5.71 -6.01
N LEU A 92 -21.29 -5.22 -7.22
CA LEU A 92 -22.12 -4.04 -7.43
C LEU A 92 -23.52 -4.23 -6.83
N ARG A 93 -24.14 -5.39 -7.05
CA ARG A 93 -25.48 -5.67 -6.51
C ARG A 93 -25.50 -5.76 -4.99
N ASP A 94 -24.50 -6.39 -4.36
CA ASP A 94 -24.40 -6.42 -2.90
C ASP A 94 -24.19 -5.00 -2.33
N GLY A 95 -23.36 -4.18 -3.00
CA GLY A 95 -23.12 -2.79 -2.61
C GLY A 95 -24.37 -1.90 -2.61
N PHE A 96 -25.35 -2.21 -3.46
CA PHE A 96 -26.63 -1.50 -3.56
C PHE A 96 -27.81 -2.30 -3.01
N LYS A 97 -27.59 -3.34 -2.19
CA LYS A 97 -28.69 -4.17 -1.67
C LYS A 97 -29.73 -3.41 -0.86
N ASP A 98 -29.32 -2.35 -0.16
CA ASP A 98 -30.20 -1.49 0.64
C ASP A 98 -30.92 -0.43 -0.22
N HIS A 99 -30.43 -0.22 -1.46
CA HIS A 99 -30.93 0.77 -2.42
C HIS A 99 -30.98 0.20 -3.85
N PRO A 100 -31.72 -0.90 -4.10
CA PRO A 100 -31.73 -1.58 -5.39
C PRO A 100 -32.26 -0.71 -6.52
N GLU A 101 -33.02 0.35 -6.21
CA GLU A 101 -33.47 1.36 -7.18
C GLU A 101 -32.31 2.07 -7.89
N MET A 102 -31.13 2.12 -7.28
CA MET A 102 -29.92 2.72 -7.86
C MET A 102 -29.31 1.87 -8.97
N LEU A 103 -29.69 0.58 -9.05
CA LEU A 103 -29.25 -0.33 -10.12
C LEU A 103 -30.07 -0.17 -11.39
N ASN A 104 -31.19 0.56 -11.33
CA ASN A 104 -32.04 0.80 -12.49
C ASN A 104 -31.26 1.59 -13.55
N GLY A 105 -31.02 0.96 -14.70
CA GLY A 105 -30.31 1.57 -15.82
C GLY A 105 -28.78 1.36 -15.82
N LEU A 106 -28.20 0.66 -14.84
CA LEU A 106 -26.76 0.32 -14.82
C LEU A 106 -26.38 -0.84 -15.77
N GLY A 107 -27.33 -1.34 -16.57
CA GLY A 107 -27.10 -2.48 -17.45
C GLY A 107 -27.05 -3.81 -16.69
N GLY A 108 -26.94 -4.92 -17.43
CA GLY A 108 -26.78 -6.25 -16.86
C GLY A 108 -25.32 -6.60 -16.60
N GLU A 109 -25.06 -7.86 -16.29
CA GLU A 109 -23.71 -8.42 -16.13
C GLU A 109 -22.75 -8.04 -17.28
N GLU A 110 -23.23 -8.11 -18.52
CA GLU A 110 -22.47 -7.73 -19.72
C GLU A 110 -21.94 -6.29 -19.70
N SER A 111 -22.65 -5.39 -19.02
CA SER A 111 -22.25 -3.98 -18.87
C SER A 111 -21.26 -3.76 -17.73
N SER A 112 -21.02 -4.78 -16.90
CA SER A 112 -20.03 -4.70 -15.83
C SER A 112 -18.62 -4.90 -16.38
N PRO A 113 -17.62 -4.15 -15.91
CA PRO A 113 -16.23 -4.35 -16.29
C PRO A 113 -15.63 -5.56 -15.57
N ALA A 114 -14.59 -6.15 -16.14
CA ALA A 114 -13.66 -7.00 -15.39
C ALA A 114 -12.58 -6.11 -14.74
N VAL A 115 -12.10 -6.44 -13.55
CA VAL A 115 -11.23 -5.54 -12.77
C VAL A 115 -9.97 -6.27 -12.31
N VAL A 116 -8.83 -5.58 -12.44
CA VAL A 116 -7.62 -5.91 -11.67
C VAL A 116 -7.45 -4.86 -10.59
N THR A 117 -7.43 -5.29 -9.33
CA THR A 117 -7.22 -4.43 -8.16
C THR A 117 -5.84 -4.70 -7.59
N VAL A 118 -4.97 -3.70 -7.63
CA VAL A 118 -3.59 -3.83 -7.18
C VAL A 118 -3.39 -3.07 -5.89
N LEU A 119 -2.94 -3.76 -4.83
CA LEU A 119 -2.47 -3.10 -3.63
C LEU A 119 -0.99 -2.84 -3.81
N PRO A 120 -0.57 -1.56 -3.91
CA PRO A 120 0.84 -1.26 -4.02
C PRO A 120 1.55 -1.42 -2.67
N LEU A 121 2.88 -1.42 -2.71
CA LEU A 121 3.70 -1.31 -1.51
C LEU A 121 3.38 0.01 -0.77
N PRO A 122 3.49 0.06 0.58
CA PRO A 122 3.13 1.25 1.34
C PRO A 122 3.87 2.54 0.95
N ALA A 123 5.11 2.41 0.44
CA ALA A 123 5.94 3.54 0.03
C ALA A 123 5.64 4.04 -1.40
N THR A 124 4.84 3.30 -2.18
CA THR A 124 4.54 3.66 -3.56
C THR A 124 3.68 4.93 -3.60
N ASP A 125 4.11 5.91 -4.40
CA ASP A 125 3.28 7.06 -4.76
C ASP A 125 2.10 6.59 -5.62
N LEU A 126 0.89 6.66 -5.05
CA LEU A 126 -0.31 6.14 -5.66
C LEU A 126 -0.68 6.89 -6.94
N ALA A 127 -0.57 8.22 -6.96
CA ALA A 127 -0.93 9.02 -8.12
C ALA A 127 0.03 8.76 -9.29
N ALA A 128 1.33 8.71 -8.99
CA ALA A 128 2.34 8.36 -9.99
C ALA A 128 2.16 6.93 -10.51
N TYR A 129 1.81 5.99 -9.63
CA TYR A 129 1.56 4.60 -10.01
C TYR A 129 0.33 4.46 -10.90
N THR A 130 -0.79 5.10 -10.55
CA THR A 130 -1.99 5.16 -11.40
C THR A 130 -1.68 5.73 -12.78
N ALA A 131 -0.91 6.82 -12.86
CA ALA A 131 -0.51 7.39 -14.15
C ALA A 131 0.34 6.41 -14.98
N ARG A 132 1.25 5.66 -14.34
CA ARG A 132 2.01 4.59 -15.02
C ARG A 132 1.10 3.48 -15.52
N LEU A 133 0.13 3.04 -14.72
CA LEU A 133 -0.81 2.00 -15.12
C LEU A 133 -1.74 2.44 -16.26
N LYS A 134 -2.17 3.71 -16.29
CA LYS A 134 -2.86 4.30 -17.45
C LYS A 134 -2.04 4.21 -18.73
N ALA A 135 -0.75 4.55 -18.65
CA ALA A 135 0.15 4.44 -19.80
C ALA A 135 0.44 2.99 -20.19
N ARG A 136 0.52 2.08 -19.22
CA ARG A 136 0.78 0.64 -19.42
C ARG A 136 -0.40 -0.08 -20.07
N PHE A 137 -1.63 0.30 -19.73
CA PHE A 137 -2.86 -0.32 -20.20
C PHE A 137 -3.74 0.69 -20.97
N PRO A 138 -3.32 1.13 -22.17
CA PRO A 138 -4.04 2.15 -22.93
C PRO A 138 -5.41 1.67 -23.48
N ARG A 139 -5.70 0.38 -23.35
CA ARG A 139 -6.98 -0.25 -23.71
C ARG A 139 -7.89 -0.52 -22.51
N ALA A 140 -7.40 -0.30 -21.28
CA ALA A 140 -8.29 -0.34 -20.13
C ALA A 140 -9.39 0.70 -20.30
N GLN A 141 -10.62 0.35 -19.94
CA GLN A 141 -11.75 1.28 -19.94
C GLN A 141 -11.44 2.45 -19.02
N ASP A 142 -10.85 2.16 -17.86
CA ASP A 142 -10.36 3.18 -16.95
C ASP A 142 -9.32 2.67 -15.96
N VAL A 143 -8.68 3.61 -15.25
CA VAL A 143 -7.77 3.32 -14.14
C VAL A 143 -7.96 4.36 -13.04
N TYR A 144 -8.28 3.89 -11.83
CA TYR A 144 -8.54 4.74 -10.67
C TYR A 144 -7.74 4.28 -9.46
N SER A 145 -7.36 5.22 -8.61
CA SER A 145 -6.81 4.93 -7.30
C SER A 145 -7.85 5.17 -6.21
N MET A 146 -7.91 4.28 -5.23
CA MET A 146 -8.64 4.50 -3.99
C MET A 146 -7.65 4.57 -2.82
N ASP A 147 -7.84 5.53 -1.92
CA ASP A 147 -7.19 5.57 -0.61
C ASP A 147 -8.24 5.96 0.42
N VAL A 148 -8.69 4.97 1.19
CA VAL A 148 -9.77 5.12 2.16
C VAL A 148 -9.41 6.13 3.25
N ASN A 149 -8.14 6.20 3.66
CA ASN A 149 -7.71 7.19 4.66
C ASN A 149 -7.76 8.60 4.07
N ALA A 150 -7.33 8.78 2.83
CA ALA A 150 -7.42 10.07 2.15
C ALA A 150 -8.88 10.50 1.92
N PHE A 151 -9.74 9.55 1.50
CA PHE A 151 -11.18 9.76 1.33
C PHE A 151 -11.83 10.18 2.66
N ASN A 152 -11.59 9.43 3.74
CA ASN A 152 -12.15 9.71 5.06
C ASN A 152 -11.70 11.07 5.59
N LYS A 153 -10.44 11.45 5.34
CA LYS A 153 -9.92 12.78 5.70
C LYS A 153 -10.62 13.90 4.93
N MET A 154 -10.96 13.69 3.66
CA MET A 154 -11.62 14.69 2.82
C MET A 154 -13.09 14.89 3.19
N PHE A 155 -13.82 13.81 3.50
CA PHE A 155 -15.28 13.84 3.70
C PHE A 155 -15.71 13.78 5.18
N GLY A 156 -14.77 13.70 6.12
CA GLY A 156 -15.03 13.91 7.56
C GLY A 156 -15.77 12.78 8.28
N LYS A 157 -16.06 11.66 7.60
CA LYS A 157 -16.59 10.43 8.21
C LYS A 157 -15.95 9.20 7.55
N PRO A 158 -15.62 8.14 8.32
CA PRO A 158 -15.25 6.87 7.72
C PRO A 158 -16.46 6.30 6.97
N ARG A 159 -16.25 5.70 5.79
CA ARG A 159 -17.32 5.14 4.94
C ARG A 159 -18.17 4.07 5.65
N ASP A 160 -17.74 3.63 6.84
CA ASP A 160 -18.24 2.48 7.61
C ASP A 160 -17.78 2.44 9.10
N GLY A 161 -17.16 3.50 9.62
CA GLY A 161 -16.52 3.50 10.95
C GLY A 161 -15.18 2.74 11.08
N ARG A 162 -14.63 2.19 9.99
CA ARG A 162 -13.43 1.33 10.02
C ARG A 162 -12.15 2.13 9.80
N THR A 163 -11.11 1.78 10.58
CA THR A 163 -9.73 2.25 10.38
C THR A 163 -8.95 1.22 9.60
N CYS A 164 -8.29 1.64 8.52
CA CYS A 164 -7.50 0.75 7.69
C CYS A 164 -6.35 0.10 8.46
N PRO A 165 -6.21 -1.23 8.42
CA PRO A 165 -5.13 -1.93 9.09
C PRO A 165 -3.81 -1.62 8.39
N ARG A 166 -2.71 -1.86 9.08
CA ARG A 166 -1.35 -1.65 8.54
C ARG A 166 -1.09 -2.46 7.27
N ALA A 167 -1.73 -3.62 7.13
CA ALA A 167 -1.65 -4.47 5.95
C ALA A 167 -2.37 -3.88 4.73
N GLY A 168 -3.14 -2.80 4.88
CA GLY A 168 -3.81 -2.12 3.76
C GLY A 168 -5.02 -2.87 3.19
N GLU A 169 -5.54 -3.86 3.91
CA GLU A 169 -6.63 -4.74 3.50
C GLU A 169 -7.30 -5.36 4.73
N PHE A 170 -8.62 -5.52 4.71
CA PHE A 170 -9.41 -6.17 5.77
C PHE A 170 -9.76 -7.63 5.43
#